data_AF-W4VPI3-F1
#
_entry.id   AF-W4VPI3-F1
#
_cell.length_a   1.000
_cell.length_b   1.000
_cell.length_c   1.000
_cell.angle_alpha   90.00
_cell.angle_beta   90.00
_cell.angle_gamma   90.00
#
_symmetry.space_group_name_H-M   'P 1'
#
loop_
_entity.id
_entity.type
_entity.pdbx_description
1 polymer ?
#
loop_
_entity_poly.entity_id
_entity_poly.type
_entity_poly.pdbx_seq_one_letter_code
_entity_poly.pdbx_strand_id
1 'polypeptide(L)'
;MFGLGAGDDLLSQFDIYKKRIPNTCIPIGRDAGGNLVCLNLSKDRYGFVYFWDHEEELNYEEGKITIDDLYLIAETFNGFLSSIERDDLKASKEGYNVKKVWVDPDFLKELENNSDK
;
A
#
# COMPACT_ATOMS: atom_id res chain seq x y z
N MET A 1 1.28 4.26 -10.07
CA MET A 1 0.59 3.24 -10.89
C MET A 1 1.66 2.34 -11.50
N PHE A 2 1.47 1.03 -11.46
CA PHE A 2 2.46 0.06 -11.93
C PHE A 2 2.51 0.00 -13.45
N GLY A 3 3.69 -0.29 -14.00
CA GLY A 3 3.93 -0.36 -15.45
C GLY A 3 4.06 0.99 -16.17
N LEU A 4 3.98 2.13 -15.47
CA LEU A 4 4.10 3.47 -16.05
C LEU A 4 5.49 4.13 -15.84
N GLY A 5 6.53 3.35 -15.51
CA GLY A 5 7.88 3.86 -15.27
C GLY A 5 8.92 2.75 -15.13
N ALA A 6 10.18 3.12 -14.87
CA ALA A 6 11.30 2.17 -14.83
C ALA A 6 11.39 1.35 -13.54
N GLY A 7 10.63 1.69 -12.48
CA GLY A 7 10.85 1.18 -11.13
C GLY A 7 9.91 0.06 -10.65
N ASP A 8 8.74 -0.13 -11.27
CA ASP A 8 7.73 -1.09 -10.79
C ASP A 8 6.90 -1.65 -11.96
N ASP A 9 7.37 -2.73 -12.57
CA ASP A 9 6.65 -3.47 -13.61
C ASP A 9 5.45 -4.22 -13.02
N LEU A 10 4.34 -4.29 -13.76
CA LEU A 10 3.11 -4.92 -13.31
C LEU A 10 3.28 -6.40 -12.92
N LEU A 11 4.07 -7.18 -13.68
CA LEU A 11 4.29 -8.60 -13.37
C LEU A 11 5.08 -8.77 -12.08
N SER A 12 6.15 -7.98 -11.91
CA SER A 12 6.96 -8.01 -10.69
C SER A 12 6.14 -7.70 -9.44
N GLN A 13 5.25 -6.70 -9.51
CA GLN A 13 4.38 -6.35 -8.41
C GLN A 13 3.30 -7.42 -8.17
N PHE A 14 2.72 -7.97 -9.24
CA PHE A 14 1.79 -9.09 -9.10
C PHE A 14 2.44 -10.28 -8.39
N ASP A 15 3.68 -10.64 -8.73
CA ASP A 15 4.37 -11.75 -8.09
C ASP A 15 4.62 -11.53 -6.59
N ILE A 16 4.85 -10.27 -6.17
CA ILE A 16 4.99 -9.88 -4.77
C ILE A 16 3.67 -10.03 -4.01
N TYR A 17 2.54 -9.59 -4.62
CA TYR A 17 1.28 -9.41 -3.89
C TYR A 17 0.23 -10.50 -4.12
N LYS A 18 0.36 -11.37 -5.14
CA LYS A 18 -0.68 -12.37 -5.53
C LYS A 18 -1.13 -13.34 -4.44
N LYS A 19 -0.37 -13.47 -3.34
CA LYS A 19 -0.72 -14.29 -2.17
C LYS A 19 -1.36 -13.49 -1.03
N ARG A 20 -1.32 -12.16 -1.11
CA ARG A 20 -1.81 -11.20 -0.10
C ARG A 20 -3.14 -10.56 -0.49
N ILE A 21 -3.45 -10.54 -1.79
CA ILE A 21 -4.70 -9.99 -2.33
C ILE A 21 -5.61 -11.11 -2.85
N PRO A 22 -6.92 -10.85 -3.04
CA PRO A 22 -7.83 -11.82 -3.62
C PRO A 22 -7.35 -12.30 -5.00
N ASN A 23 -7.49 -13.60 -5.29
CA ASN A 23 -6.99 -14.21 -6.53
C ASN A 23 -7.67 -13.71 -7.83
N THR A 24 -8.78 -12.98 -7.70
CA THR A 24 -9.45 -12.31 -8.82
C THR A 24 -8.86 -10.95 -9.13
N CYS A 25 -7.96 -10.45 -8.29
CA CYS A 25 -7.41 -9.12 -8.39
C CYS A 25 -5.97 -9.10 -8.89
N ILE A 26 -5.62 -8.03 -9.58
CA ILE A 26 -4.24 -7.64 -9.85
C ILE A 26 -3.98 -6.28 -9.20
N PRO A 27 -2.78 -6.03 -8.65
CA PRO A 27 -2.47 -4.72 -8.12
C PRO A 27 -2.09 -3.80 -9.30
N ILE A 28 -2.63 -2.59 -9.32
CA ILE A 28 -2.40 -1.60 -10.40
C ILE A 28 -1.70 -0.34 -9.88
N GLY A 29 -1.57 -0.17 -8.57
CA GLY A 29 -0.82 0.92 -7.97
C GLY A 29 -0.58 0.71 -6.48
N ARG A 30 0.36 1.49 -5.94
CA ARG A 30 0.71 1.55 -4.52
C ARG A 30 0.83 3.00 -4.08
N ASP A 31 0.47 3.28 -2.84
CA ASP A 31 0.80 4.56 -2.20
C ASP A 31 2.15 4.49 -1.45
N ALA A 32 2.48 5.54 -0.69
CA ALA A 32 3.70 5.59 0.11
C ALA A 32 3.62 4.79 1.42
N GLY A 33 2.41 4.51 1.91
CA GLY A 33 2.15 3.71 3.11
C GLY A 33 2.22 2.21 2.87
N GLY A 34 2.30 1.78 1.61
CA GLY A 34 2.35 0.37 1.23
C GLY A 34 0.99 -0.21 0.86
N ASN A 35 -0.07 0.61 0.87
CA ASN A 35 -1.42 0.20 0.46
C ASN A 35 -1.49 -0.01 -1.05
N LEU A 36 -2.47 -0.79 -1.51
CA LEU A 36 -2.62 -1.15 -2.92
C LEU A 36 -3.96 -0.70 -3.49
N VAL A 37 -3.91 -0.28 -4.74
CA VAL A 37 -5.10 -0.20 -5.61
C VAL A 37 -5.16 -1.49 -6.43
N CYS A 38 -6.27 -2.22 -6.33
CA CYS A 38 -6.47 -3.52 -6.93
C CYS A 38 -7.59 -3.48 -7.98
N LEU A 39 -7.35 -4.04 -9.16
CA LEU A 39 -8.33 -4.21 -10.22
C LEU A 39 -8.88 -5.63 -10.21
N ASN A 40 -10.21 -5.76 -10.09
CA ASN A 40 -10.88 -7.05 -10.10
C ASN A 40 -11.18 -7.51 -11.54
N LEU A 41 -10.83 -8.76 -11.83
CA LEU A 41 -10.98 -9.43 -13.13
C LEU A 41 -11.99 -10.59 -13.08
N SER A 42 -12.72 -10.76 -11.97
CA SER A 42 -13.81 -11.74 -11.88
C SER A 42 -14.95 -11.38 -12.84
N LYS A 43 -15.72 -12.39 -13.27
CA LYS A 43 -16.81 -12.19 -14.24
C LYS A 43 -17.92 -11.29 -13.71
N ASP A 44 -18.21 -11.36 -12.42
CA ASP A 44 -19.30 -10.66 -11.74
C ASP A 44 -18.94 -9.21 -11.35
N ARG A 45 -17.66 -8.92 -11.16
CA ARG A 45 -17.17 -7.59 -10.75
C ARG A 45 -16.01 -7.11 -11.63
N TYR A 46 -16.06 -7.45 -12.91
CA TYR A 46 -15.01 -7.10 -13.86
C TYR A 46 -14.85 -5.58 -13.95
N GLY A 47 -13.63 -5.09 -13.73
CA GLY A 47 -13.32 -3.68 -13.80
C GLY A 47 -13.59 -2.90 -12.51
N PHE A 48 -14.12 -3.54 -11.46
CA PHE A 48 -14.24 -2.92 -10.15
C PHE A 48 -12.84 -2.68 -9.57
N VAL A 49 -12.68 -1.54 -8.88
CA VAL A 49 -11.42 -1.11 -8.31
C VAL A 49 -11.56 -1.02 -6.80
N TYR A 50 -10.59 -1.64 -6.12
CA TYR A 50 -10.58 -1.81 -4.68
C TYR A 50 -9.32 -1.20 -4.07
N PHE A 51 -9.42 -0.78 -2.82
CA PHE A 51 -8.31 -0.36 -1.99
C PHE A 51 -8.05 -1.44 -0.94
N TRP A 52 -6.79 -1.88 -0.89
CA TRP A 52 -6.29 -2.83 0.10
C TRP A 52 -5.40 -2.07 1.08
N ASP A 53 -5.76 -2.12 2.36
CA ASP A 53 -5.03 -1.47 3.44
C ASP A 53 -4.00 -2.44 4.03
N HIS A 54 -2.73 -2.01 4.00
CA HIS A 54 -1.60 -2.79 4.50
C HIS A 54 -1.72 -3.07 6.00
N GLU A 55 -2.23 -2.12 6.77
CA GLU A 55 -2.32 -2.23 8.23
C GLU A 55 -3.41 -3.22 8.66
N GLU A 56 -4.46 -3.37 7.85
CA GLU A 56 -5.55 -4.29 8.13
C GLU A 56 -5.23 -5.74 7.75
N GLU A 57 -4.20 -5.99 6.94
CA GLU A 57 -3.80 -7.36 6.54
C GLU A 57 -3.59 -8.28 7.75
N LEU A 58 -3.03 -7.75 8.84
CA LEU A 58 -2.72 -8.51 10.05
C LEU A 58 -3.97 -8.99 10.81
N ASN A 59 -5.16 -8.47 10.48
CA ASN A 59 -6.42 -8.94 11.04
C ASN A 59 -6.88 -10.26 10.40
N TYR A 60 -6.22 -10.70 9.34
CA TYR A 60 -6.59 -11.87 8.57
C TYR A 60 -5.50 -12.94 8.61
N GLU A 61 -5.89 -14.20 8.52
CA GLU A 61 -4.96 -15.29 8.25
C GLU A 61 -4.27 -15.07 6.89
N GLU A 62 -2.98 -15.43 6.80
CA GLU A 62 -2.20 -15.26 5.57
C GLU A 62 -2.89 -15.92 4.37
N GLY A 63 -3.13 -15.14 3.32
CA GLY A 63 -3.78 -15.60 2.09
C GLY A 63 -5.28 -15.90 2.22
N LYS A 64 -5.94 -15.46 3.30
CA LYS A 64 -7.40 -15.60 3.47
C LYS A 64 -8.21 -14.35 3.13
N ILE A 65 -7.55 -13.24 2.80
CA ILE A 65 -8.21 -12.00 2.38
C ILE A 65 -9.08 -12.26 1.15
N THR A 66 -10.34 -11.87 1.24
CA THR A 66 -11.34 -11.95 0.18
C THR A 66 -11.68 -10.57 -0.36
N ILE A 67 -12.47 -10.51 -1.43
CA ILE A 67 -12.86 -9.23 -2.02
C ILE A 67 -13.71 -8.36 -1.08
N ASP A 68 -14.43 -8.99 -0.16
CA ASP A 68 -15.30 -8.29 0.79
C ASP A 68 -14.51 -7.69 1.97
N ASP A 69 -13.23 -8.04 2.10
CA ASP A 69 -12.29 -7.47 3.06
C ASP A 69 -11.55 -6.24 2.49
N LEU A 70 -11.78 -5.88 1.23
CA LEU A 70 -11.21 -4.69 0.60
C LEU A 70 -12.27 -3.58 0.48
N TYR A 71 -11.80 -2.34 0.44
CA TYR A 71 -12.67 -1.18 0.26
C TYR A 71 -12.96 -0.94 -1.23
N LEU A 72 -14.23 -0.96 -1.63
CA LEU A 72 -14.61 -0.58 -2.99
C LEU A 72 -14.41 0.94 -3.18
N ILE A 73 -13.61 1.32 -4.18
CA ILE A 73 -13.34 2.74 -4.50
C ILE A 73 -13.88 3.15 -5.88
N ALA A 74 -14.15 2.21 -6.79
CA ALA A 74 -14.88 2.45 -8.02
C ALA A 74 -15.51 1.18 -8.58
N GLU A 75 -16.71 1.28 -9.17
CA GLU A 75 -17.38 0.15 -9.85
C GLU A 75 -16.86 -0.08 -11.28
N THR A 76 -16.07 0.84 -11.82
CA THR A 76 -15.45 0.68 -13.14
C THR A 76 -14.05 1.28 -13.18
N PHE A 77 -13.17 0.69 -13.99
CA PHE A 77 -11.81 1.19 -14.19
C PHE A 77 -11.80 2.60 -14.79
N ASN A 78 -12.70 2.90 -15.73
CA ASN A 78 -12.85 4.25 -16.28
C ASN A 78 -13.35 5.25 -15.23
N GLY A 79 -14.25 4.83 -14.34
CA GLY A 79 -14.71 5.64 -13.22
C GLY A 79 -13.55 6.01 -12.30
N PHE A 80 -12.71 5.03 -11.95
CA PHE A 80 -11.48 5.27 -11.19
C PHE A 80 -10.53 6.23 -11.92
N LEU A 81 -10.23 6.01 -13.20
CA LEU A 81 -9.34 6.91 -13.95
C LEU A 81 -9.88 8.35 -14.01
N SER A 82 -11.21 8.51 -14.06
CA SER A 82 -11.87 9.81 -14.08
C SER A 82 -11.88 10.51 -12.72
N SER A 83 -11.65 9.77 -11.62
CA SER A 83 -11.58 10.33 -10.27
C SER A 83 -10.15 10.68 -9.83
N ILE A 84 -9.12 10.33 -10.61
CA ILE A 84 -7.73 10.68 -10.30
C ILE A 84 -7.51 12.17 -10.58
N GLU A 85 -7.00 12.89 -9.58
CA GLU A 85 -6.59 14.28 -9.69
C GLU A 85 -5.14 14.47 -9.24
N ARG A 86 -4.56 15.63 -9.59
CA ARG A 86 -3.22 15.99 -9.14
C ARG A 86 -3.27 16.35 -7.67
N ASP A 87 -2.37 15.74 -6.90
CA ASP A 87 -2.12 16.18 -5.53
C ASP A 87 -1.27 17.45 -5.54
N ASP A 88 -1.94 18.59 -5.67
CA ASP A 88 -1.31 19.93 -5.63
C ASP A 88 -1.12 20.44 -4.18
N LEU A 89 -1.35 19.58 -3.16
CA LEU A 89 -1.13 19.95 -1.77
C LEU A 89 0.36 20.22 -1.56
N LYS A 90 0.70 21.51 -1.43
CA LYS A 90 2.00 21.92 -0.95
C LYS A 90 2.09 21.48 0.50
N ALA A 91 2.96 20.51 0.78
CA ALA A 91 3.44 20.26 2.13
C ALA A 91 3.71 21.61 2.79
N SER A 92 3.16 21.82 3.99
CA SER A 92 3.32 23.08 4.71
C SER A 92 4.81 23.44 4.73
N LYS A 93 5.15 24.64 4.21
CA LYS A 93 6.53 25.15 4.26
C LYS A 93 7.01 25.38 5.69
N GLU A 94 6.10 25.34 6.65
CA GLU A 94 6.44 25.26 8.07
C GLU A 94 7.00 23.88 8.34
N GLY A 95 8.32 23.82 8.53
CA GLY A 95 9.00 22.60 8.91
C GLY A 95 8.39 21.98 10.18
N TYR A 96 8.44 20.66 10.28
CA TYR A 96 7.98 19.96 11.47
C TYR A 96 8.90 20.26 12.65
N ASN A 97 8.34 20.77 13.75
CA ASN A 97 9.07 20.92 15.01
C ASN A 97 8.91 19.66 15.85
N VAL A 98 10.01 18.95 16.09
CA VAL A 98 10.05 17.81 17.01
C VAL A 98 9.77 18.30 18.42
N LYS A 99 8.61 17.92 18.99
CA LYS A 99 8.24 18.31 20.36
C LYS A 99 8.96 17.49 21.42
N LYS A 100 9.24 16.22 21.13
CA LYS A 100 9.87 15.28 22.05
C LYS A 100 10.49 14.14 21.26
N VAL A 101 11.69 13.72 21.67
CA VAL A 101 12.31 12.45 21.28
C VAL A 101 12.43 11.61 22.55
N TRP A 102 12.15 10.32 22.43
CA TRP A 102 12.45 9.34 23.46
C TRP A 102 13.18 8.18 22.80
N VAL A 103 14.22 7.70 23.46
CA VAL A 103 14.98 6.52 23.06
C VAL A 103 14.94 5.57 24.24
N ASP A 104 14.74 4.29 23.95
CA ASP A 104 14.81 3.25 24.96
C ASP A 104 16.20 3.24 25.61
N PRO A 105 16.32 3.42 26.94
CA PRO A 105 17.61 3.39 27.63
C PRO A 105 18.37 2.08 27.43
N ASP A 106 17.68 0.96 27.23
CA ASP A 106 18.32 -0.34 27.03
C ASP A 106 18.88 -0.46 25.61
N PHE A 107 18.21 0.12 24.60
CA PHE A 107 18.73 0.22 23.23
C PHE A 107 20.04 1.04 23.18
N LEU A 108 20.15 2.11 23.98
CA LEU A 108 21.38 2.89 24.07
C LEU A 108 22.55 2.10 24.66
N LYS A 109 22.29 1.28 25.69
CA LYS A 109 23.32 0.40 26.29
C LYS A 109 23.82 -0.64 25.30
N GLU A 110 22.96 -1.18 24.44
CA GLU A 110 23.36 -2.14 23.42
C GLU A 110 24.26 -1.54 22.33
N LEU A 111 24.05 -0.26 21.99
CA LEU A 111 24.91 0.47 21.06
C LEU A 111 26.30 0.75 21.66
N GLU A 112 26.36 1.18 22.92
CA GLU A 112 27.62 1.44 23.62
C GLU A 112 28.44 0.15 23.83
N ASN A 113 27.77 -0.98 24.08
CA ASN A 113 28.45 -2.27 24.26
C ASN A 113 28.96 -2.90 22.94
N ASN A 114 28.46 -2.45 21.78
CA ASN A 114 28.87 -2.95 20.46
C ASN A 114 29.86 -2.04 19.73
N SER A 115 30.18 -0.84 20.25
CA SER A 115 31.15 0.07 19.64
C SER A 115 32.62 -0.29 19.92
N ASP A 116 32.89 -1.29 20.77
CA ASP A 116 34.23 -1.77 21.13
C ASP A 116 34.64 -3.09 20.41
N LYS A 117 34.02 -3.41 19.27
CA LYS A 117 34.41 -4.52 18.38
C LYS A 117 34.87 -4.05 17.01
#